data_AF-A0A951XEL4-F1
#
_entry.id   AF-A0A951XEL4-F1
#
_cell.length_a   1.000
_cell.length_b   1.000
_cell.length_c   1.000
_cell.angle_alpha   90.00
_cell.angle_beta   90.00
_cell.angle_gamma   90.00
#
_symmetry.space_group_name_H-M   'P 1'
#
loop_
_entity.id
_entity.type
_entity.pdbx_description
1 polymer ?
#
loop_
_entity_poly.entity_id
_entity_poly.type
_entity_poly.pdbx_seq_one_letter_code
_entity_poly.pdbx_strand_id
1 'polypeptide(L)'
;MRNFWKIVFYNKGYLLLGAAWLFTISFIFSNYWSYTSSPYGVTKSLEKYIWKSERSFDLFLNDTLLISNILKGNETEKEIQRITDEDYKVFLYEESGAGTFELLFWSTQSILPPQNLLVKEDPRYIASLANGQYEVIRKKINYQNRSLIALYLLPIRMQYVLESQYLKNGFVNHSFVEEDYALVFNETDYPVKSIKGTTLFYLQPKTVVVHHSNDWFTILLRVLGTFLTLFFFHNVAIAISRRYGALSGVSFMVALLLILRTSSYFFPVPANFRQYELFDPVIYGSSLVSRSLGDLLINSILFLWVVLFARIQFSKQGVYPVITKAIWRQVVSIALSAVILIATLLSGHVIRSLVADSQISFDVTSFFSLNLYSILGFIVLCCVSLGYFVFSQALLKA
;
A
#
# COMPACT_ATOMS: atom_id res chain seq x y z
N MET A 1 27.07 -13.21 34.84
CA MET A 1 26.20 -12.87 33.69
C MET A 1 24.72 -13.22 33.91
N ARG A 2 24.36 -14.35 34.52
CA ARG A 2 22.97 -14.82 34.70
C ARG A 2 22.00 -13.80 35.36
N ASN A 3 22.44 -13.09 36.41
CA ASN A 3 21.59 -12.13 37.11
C ASN A 3 21.26 -10.87 36.27
N PHE A 4 22.14 -10.49 35.35
CA PHE A 4 21.92 -9.32 34.49
C PHE A 4 20.85 -9.57 33.44
N TRP A 5 20.94 -10.71 32.75
CA TRP A 5 19.91 -11.09 31.78
C TRP A 5 18.56 -11.29 32.47
N LYS A 6 18.52 -11.88 33.68
CA LYS A 6 17.27 -11.97 34.45
C LYS A 6 16.65 -10.59 34.72
N ILE A 7 17.43 -9.61 35.16
CA ILE A 7 16.93 -8.26 35.44
C ILE A 7 16.44 -7.55 34.17
N VAL A 8 17.20 -7.67 33.08
CA VAL A 8 16.85 -7.03 31.79
C VAL A 8 15.58 -7.64 31.20
N PHE A 9 15.49 -8.97 31.14
CA PHE A 9 14.30 -9.66 30.63
C PHE A 9 13.08 -9.51 31.55
N TYR A 10 13.25 -9.51 32.86
CA TYR A 10 12.14 -9.30 33.79
C TYR A 10 11.56 -7.88 33.66
N ASN A 11 12.40 -6.86 33.55
CA ASN A 11 11.93 -5.47 33.49
C ASN A 11 11.50 -5.01 32.10
N LYS A 12 11.98 -5.63 31.02
CA LYS A 12 11.76 -5.15 29.63
C LYS A 12 11.34 -6.24 28.65
N GLY A 13 11.21 -7.49 29.07
CA GLY A 13 10.81 -8.61 28.21
C GLY A 13 9.40 -8.49 27.65
N TYR A 14 8.52 -7.72 28.29
CA TYR A 14 7.19 -7.41 27.77
C TYR A 14 7.22 -6.77 26.37
N LEU A 15 8.30 -6.04 26.02
CA LEU A 15 8.49 -5.46 24.69
C LEU A 15 8.67 -6.54 23.62
N LEU A 16 9.44 -7.60 23.92
CA LEU A 16 9.62 -8.73 23.01
C LEU A 16 8.35 -9.57 22.89
N LEU A 17 7.64 -9.78 24.00
CA LEU A 17 6.34 -10.47 23.97
C LEU A 17 5.32 -9.68 23.13
N GLY A 18 5.26 -8.35 23.31
CA GLY A 18 4.43 -7.48 22.49
C GLY A 18 4.81 -7.53 21.01
N ALA A 19 6.11 -7.47 20.70
CA ALA A 19 6.59 -7.60 19.31
C ALA A 19 6.21 -8.96 18.70
N ALA A 20 6.39 -10.06 19.44
CA ALA A 20 6.01 -11.40 19.00
C ALA A 20 4.49 -11.51 18.73
N TRP A 21 3.66 -10.92 19.59
CA TRP A 21 2.22 -10.83 19.35
C TRP A 21 1.88 -10.02 18.09
N LEU A 22 2.52 -8.87 17.87
CA LEU A 22 2.27 -8.07 16.66
C LEU A 22 2.69 -8.82 15.39
N PHE A 23 3.83 -9.53 15.40
CA PHE A 23 4.26 -10.33 14.25
C PHE A 23 3.35 -11.54 14.01
N THR A 24 2.88 -12.21 15.07
CA THR A 24 1.94 -13.34 14.92
C THR A 24 0.57 -12.90 14.43
N ILE A 25 0.02 -11.80 14.95
CA ILE A 25 -1.23 -11.21 14.45
C ILE A 25 -1.08 -10.79 12.99
N SER A 26 0.03 -10.14 12.64
CA SER A 26 0.35 -9.77 11.26
C SER A 26 0.39 -11.00 10.34
N PHE A 27 1.03 -12.08 10.78
CA PHE A 27 1.09 -13.32 10.02
C PHE A 27 -0.30 -13.93 9.79
N ILE A 28 -1.10 -14.05 10.86
CA ILE A 28 -2.48 -14.58 10.78
C ILE A 28 -3.31 -13.74 9.81
N PHE A 29 -3.25 -12.42 9.93
CA PHE A 29 -4.03 -11.51 9.09
C PHE A 29 -3.64 -11.63 7.61
N SER A 30 -2.34 -11.64 7.33
CA SER A 30 -1.83 -11.76 5.95
C SER A 30 -2.21 -13.09 5.27
N ASN A 31 -2.30 -14.17 6.05
CA ASN A 31 -2.52 -15.51 5.53
C ASN A 31 -3.99 -15.94 5.53
N TYR A 32 -4.83 -15.37 6.42
CA TYR A 32 -6.21 -15.85 6.62
C TYR A 32 -7.29 -14.77 6.52
N TRP A 33 -6.97 -13.47 6.68
CA TRP A 33 -8.00 -12.42 6.82
C TRP A 33 -8.03 -11.41 5.68
N SER A 34 -6.95 -11.25 4.92
CA SER A 34 -6.98 -10.42 3.72
C SER A 34 -8.05 -10.96 2.75
N TYR A 35 -8.99 -10.08 2.39
CA TYR A 35 -10.08 -10.36 1.45
C TYR A 35 -9.58 -10.60 0.01
N THR A 36 -8.32 -10.26 -0.29
CA THR A 36 -7.65 -10.47 -1.58
C THR A 36 -6.75 -11.72 -1.61
N SER A 37 -6.36 -12.26 -0.45
CA SER A 37 -5.45 -13.42 -0.38
C SER A 37 -6.10 -14.76 -0.71
N SER A 38 -7.42 -14.89 -0.58
CA SER A 38 -8.12 -16.15 -0.87
C SER A 38 -8.99 -16.01 -2.11
N PRO A 39 -8.86 -16.90 -3.11
CA PRO A 39 -9.71 -16.89 -4.30
C PRO A 39 -11.21 -16.90 -3.95
N TYR A 40 -11.58 -17.61 -2.88
CA TYR A 40 -12.94 -17.66 -2.38
C TYR A 40 -13.44 -16.36 -1.74
N GLY A 41 -12.54 -15.60 -1.09
CA GLY A 41 -12.87 -14.27 -0.58
C GLY A 41 -13.17 -13.29 -1.70
N VAL A 42 -12.36 -13.35 -2.77
CA VAL A 42 -12.52 -12.52 -3.96
C VAL A 42 -13.80 -12.86 -4.71
N THR A 43 -14.08 -14.15 -4.97
CA THR A 43 -15.35 -14.55 -5.61
C THR A 43 -16.54 -14.04 -4.82
N LYS A 44 -16.55 -14.25 -3.50
CA LYS A 44 -17.65 -13.80 -2.62
C LYS A 44 -17.80 -12.27 -2.60
N SER A 45 -16.70 -11.51 -2.70
CA SER A 45 -16.77 -10.04 -2.80
C SER A 45 -17.42 -9.59 -4.10
N LEU A 46 -17.01 -10.18 -5.24
CA LEU A 46 -17.61 -9.89 -6.55
C LEU A 46 -19.08 -10.32 -6.60
N GLU A 47 -19.42 -11.49 -6.05
CA GLU A 47 -20.80 -11.95 -5.92
C GLU A 47 -21.64 -10.97 -5.09
N LYS A 48 -21.12 -10.49 -3.95
CA LYS A 48 -21.82 -9.51 -3.12
C LYS A 48 -22.07 -8.19 -3.87
N TYR A 49 -21.11 -7.73 -4.66
CA TYR A 49 -21.26 -6.56 -5.53
C TYR A 49 -22.36 -6.78 -6.56
N ILE A 50 -22.32 -7.91 -7.28
CA ILE A 50 -23.32 -8.29 -8.27
C ILE A 50 -24.71 -8.39 -7.63
N TRP A 51 -24.86 -9.16 -6.54
CA TRP A 51 -26.16 -9.39 -5.90
C TRP A 51 -26.78 -8.11 -5.33
N LYS A 52 -25.95 -7.17 -4.85
CA LYS A 52 -26.43 -5.85 -4.41
C LYS A 52 -27.06 -5.10 -5.59
N SER A 53 -26.37 -5.03 -6.73
CA SER A 53 -26.85 -4.33 -7.92
C SER A 53 -28.06 -5.02 -8.55
N GLU A 54 -28.07 -6.35 -8.63
CA GLU A 54 -29.22 -7.10 -9.13
C GLU A 54 -30.47 -6.90 -8.27
N ARG A 55 -30.32 -6.89 -6.95
CA ARG A 55 -31.44 -6.62 -6.04
C ARG A 55 -31.95 -5.19 -6.19
N SER A 56 -31.06 -4.21 -6.32
CA SER A 56 -31.46 -2.81 -6.54
C SER A 56 -32.18 -2.65 -7.88
N PHE A 57 -31.71 -3.32 -8.94
CA PHE A 57 -32.41 -3.35 -10.22
C PHE A 57 -33.81 -3.97 -10.11
N ASP A 58 -33.96 -5.07 -9.39
CA ASP A 58 -35.28 -5.67 -9.14
C ASP A 58 -36.21 -4.73 -8.36
N LEU A 59 -35.70 -3.97 -7.40
CA LEU A 59 -36.47 -2.94 -6.68
C LEU A 59 -36.88 -1.80 -7.60
N PHE A 60 -35.97 -1.32 -8.47
CA PHE A 60 -36.26 -0.31 -9.48
C PHE A 60 -37.39 -0.76 -10.42
N LEU A 61 -37.35 -2.00 -10.89
CA LEU A 61 -38.39 -2.52 -11.79
C LEU A 61 -39.76 -2.70 -11.14
N ASN A 62 -39.80 -2.89 -9.82
CA ASN A 62 -41.04 -3.00 -9.06
C ASN A 62 -41.66 -1.64 -8.71
N ASP A 63 -40.91 -0.53 -8.85
CA ASP A 63 -41.39 0.83 -8.61
C ASP A 63 -42.19 1.35 -9.82
N THR A 64 -43.44 0.90 -9.90
CA THR A 64 -44.36 1.23 -11.00
C THR A 64 -44.68 2.73 -11.10
N LEU A 65 -44.56 3.49 -10.01
CA LEU A 65 -44.75 4.94 -10.01
C LEU A 65 -43.55 5.63 -10.66
N LEU A 66 -42.34 5.26 -10.25
CA LEU A 66 -41.11 5.80 -10.83
C LEU A 66 -41.02 5.52 -12.34
N ILE A 67 -41.32 4.28 -12.76
CA ILE A 67 -41.37 3.93 -14.19
C ILE A 67 -42.42 4.77 -14.90
N SER A 68 -43.61 4.96 -14.31
CA SER A 68 -44.64 5.82 -14.93
C SER A 68 -44.18 7.25 -15.12
N ASN A 69 -43.45 7.81 -14.14
CA ASN A 69 -43.00 9.19 -14.18
C ASN A 69 -41.98 9.37 -15.30
N ILE A 70 -41.00 8.46 -15.37
CA ILE A 70 -39.97 8.44 -16.43
C ILE A 70 -40.61 8.34 -17.82
N LEU A 71 -41.57 7.43 -18.01
CA LEU A 71 -42.23 7.24 -19.32
C LEU A 71 -43.10 8.43 -19.74
N LYS A 72 -43.52 9.27 -18.79
CA LYS A 72 -44.33 10.47 -19.04
C LYS A 72 -43.50 11.75 -19.11
N GLY A 73 -42.19 11.69 -18.80
CA GLY A 73 -41.35 12.88 -18.69
C GLY A 73 -41.67 13.74 -17.46
N ASN A 74 -42.24 13.14 -16.41
CA ASN A 74 -42.66 13.82 -15.16
C ASN A 74 -41.76 13.49 -13.96
N GLU A 75 -40.58 12.91 -14.22
CA GLU A 75 -39.58 12.59 -13.21
C GLU A 75 -39.02 13.85 -12.52
N THR A 76 -38.69 13.69 -11.25
CA THR A 76 -37.95 14.70 -10.47
C THR A 76 -36.45 14.46 -10.54
N GLU A 77 -35.66 15.52 -10.35
CA GLU A 77 -34.19 15.41 -10.33
C GLU A 77 -33.70 14.38 -9.29
N LYS A 78 -34.35 14.30 -8.12
CA LYS A 78 -34.02 13.34 -7.06
C LYS A 78 -34.25 11.90 -7.47
N GLU A 79 -35.31 11.64 -8.24
CA GLU A 79 -35.61 10.31 -8.77
C GLU A 79 -34.56 9.88 -9.78
N ILE A 80 -34.11 10.79 -10.66
CA ILE A 80 -33.07 10.51 -11.65
C ILE A 80 -31.71 10.30 -10.98
N GLN A 81 -31.32 11.17 -10.04
CA GLN A 81 -30.07 11.03 -9.29
C GLN A 81 -29.98 9.66 -8.59
N ARG A 82 -31.09 9.21 -7.98
CA ARG A 82 -31.18 7.89 -7.34
C ARG A 82 -30.87 6.73 -8.31
N ILE A 83 -31.20 6.87 -9.59
CA ILE A 83 -30.94 5.84 -10.62
C ILE A 83 -29.52 5.98 -11.18
N THR A 84 -29.04 7.21 -11.39
CA THR A 84 -27.71 7.45 -11.97
C THR A 84 -26.56 7.13 -11.01
N ASP A 85 -26.80 7.28 -9.70
CA ASP A 85 -25.83 7.00 -8.63
C ASP A 85 -25.64 5.50 -8.37
N GLU A 86 -26.49 4.65 -8.96
CA GLU A 86 -26.34 3.21 -8.87
C GLU A 86 -25.12 2.70 -9.65
N ASP A 87 -24.53 1.62 -9.12
CA ASP A 87 -23.36 0.96 -9.70
C ASP A 87 -23.67 0.40 -11.11
N TYR A 88 -24.93 0.02 -11.35
CA TYR A 88 -25.42 -0.51 -12.64
C TYR A 88 -26.07 0.56 -13.50
N LYS A 89 -26.05 0.34 -14.82
CA LYS A 89 -26.61 1.24 -15.82
C LYS A 89 -27.90 0.67 -16.41
N VAL A 90 -28.89 1.52 -16.61
CA VAL A 90 -30.25 1.13 -17.01
C VAL A 90 -30.60 1.79 -18.32
N PHE A 91 -31.27 1.02 -19.18
CA PHE A 91 -31.88 1.50 -20.40
C PHE A 91 -33.30 0.95 -20.50
N LEU A 92 -34.28 1.79 -20.83
CA LEU A 92 -35.65 1.38 -21.09
C LEU A 92 -35.94 1.56 -22.57
N TYR A 93 -36.37 0.49 -23.22
CA TYR A 93 -36.77 0.49 -24.62
C TYR A 93 -38.24 0.15 -24.76
N GLU A 94 -38.91 0.74 -25.74
CA GLU A 94 -40.23 0.31 -26.20
C GLU A 94 -40.09 -0.55 -27.46
N GLU A 95 -40.79 -1.67 -27.47
CA GLU A 95 -40.85 -2.59 -28.61
C GLU A 95 -42.01 -2.16 -29.52
N SER A 96 -41.74 -1.21 -30.44
CA SER A 96 -42.75 -0.59 -31.33
C SER A 96 -43.13 -1.46 -32.55
N GLY A 97 -42.52 -2.64 -32.71
CA GLY A 97 -42.71 -3.57 -33.83
C GLY A 97 -41.75 -4.76 -33.77
N ALA A 98 -41.88 -5.74 -34.68
CA ALA A 98 -41.04 -6.94 -34.69
C ALA A 98 -39.55 -6.60 -34.91
N GLY A 99 -38.79 -6.51 -33.81
CA GLY A 99 -37.35 -6.24 -33.81
C GLY A 99 -36.95 -4.76 -33.81
N THR A 100 -37.89 -3.82 -33.70
CA THR A 100 -37.59 -2.37 -33.60
C THR A 100 -37.73 -1.90 -32.16
N PHE A 101 -36.67 -1.30 -31.62
CA PHE A 101 -36.61 -0.82 -30.25
C PHE A 101 -36.35 0.68 -30.22
N GLU A 102 -37.22 1.42 -29.54
CA GLU A 102 -37.08 2.86 -29.33
C GLU A 102 -36.57 3.11 -27.90
N LEU A 103 -35.47 3.86 -27.76
CA LEU A 103 -34.89 4.18 -26.46
C LEU A 103 -35.69 5.28 -25.78
N LEU A 104 -36.33 4.96 -24.65
CA LEU A 104 -37.12 5.91 -23.87
C LEU A 104 -36.33 6.54 -22.72
N PHE A 105 -35.39 5.81 -22.13
CA PHE A 105 -34.61 6.29 -20.98
C PHE A 105 -33.23 5.63 -20.90
N TRP A 106 -32.22 6.36 -20.41
CA TRP A 106 -30.89 5.85 -20.09
C TRP A 106 -30.33 6.52 -18.82
N SER A 107 -29.59 5.76 -18.00
CA SER A 107 -28.97 6.29 -16.78
C SER A 107 -27.48 6.65 -16.93
N THR A 108 -26.91 6.56 -18.14
CA THR A 108 -25.48 6.83 -18.34
C THR A 108 -25.12 7.33 -19.73
N GLN A 109 -23.99 8.03 -19.80
CA GLN A 109 -23.34 8.45 -21.05
C GLN A 109 -22.08 7.64 -21.38
N SER A 110 -21.67 6.68 -20.53
CA SER A 110 -20.41 5.94 -20.71
C SER A 110 -20.47 4.80 -21.73
N ILE A 111 -21.67 4.33 -22.07
CA ILE A 111 -21.89 3.21 -23.00
C ILE A 111 -23.26 3.36 -23.67
N LEU A 112 -23.33 3.04 -24.97
CA LEU A 112 -24.59 2.81 -25.67
C LEU A 112 -24.72 1.30 -25.96
N PRO A 113 -25.76 0.61 -25.47
CA PRO A 113 -25.93 -0.82 -25.70
C PRO A 113 -26.13 -1.14 -27.19
N PRO A 114 -25.36 -2.08 -27.77
CA PRO A 114 -25.60 -2.51 -29.15
C PRO A 114 -26.92 -3.30 -29.25
N GLN A 115 -27.57 -3.22 -30.43
CA GLN A 115 -28.90 -3.79 -30.65
C GLN A 115 -28.97 -5.32 -30.42
N ASN A 116 -27.86 -6.04 -30.61
CA ASN A 116 -27.79 -7.48 -30.35
C ASN A 116 -28.11 -7.84 -28.88
N LEU A 117 -27.85 -6.95 -27.92
CA LEU A 117 -28.19 -7.19 -26.52
C LEU A 117 -29.70 -7.19 -26.26
N LEU A 118 -30.48 -6.48 -27.09
CA LEU A 118 -31.93 -6.36 -26.97
C LEU A 118 -32.65 -7.62 -27.46
N VAL A 119 -32.08 -8.30 -28.46
CA VAL A 119 -32.71 -9.45 -29.13
C VAL A 119 -32.34 -10.79 -28.50
N LYS A 120 -31.17 -10.90 -27.85
CA LYS A 120 -30.63 -12.18 -27.34
C LYS A 120 -31.61 -12.95 -26.46
N GLU A 121 -31.76 -14.26 -26.68
CA GLU A 121 -32.75 -15.10 -25.97
C GLU A 121 -32.49 -15.17 -24.47
N ASP A 122 -31.24 -15.41 -24.08
CA ASP A 122 -30.83 -15.51 -22.68
C ASP A 122 -31.03 -14.17 -21.95
N PRO A 123 -31.87 -14.13 -20.90
CA PRO A 123 -32.13 -12.90 -20.17
C PRO A 123 -30.96 -12.50 -19.25
N ARG A 124 -29.95 -13.34 -19.01
CA ARG A 124 -28.85 -13.03 -18.08
C ARG A 124 -27.53 -13.64 -18.51
N TYR A 125 -26.56 -12.80 -18.88
CA TYR A 125 -25.27 -13.26 -19.40
C TYR A 125 -24.19 -12.19 -19.26
N ILE A 126 -22.93 -12.58 -19.46
CA ILE A 126 -21.83 -11.62 -19.64
C ILE A 126 -21.71 -11.20 -21.10
N ALA A 127 -21.62 -9.90 -21.35
CA ALA A 127 -21.27 -9.32 -22.63
C ALA A 127 -19.90 -8.62 -22.57
N SER A 128 -19.09 -8.80 -23.60
CA SER A 128 -17.89 -7.99 -23.82
C SER A 128 -18.24 -6.83 -24.73
N LEU A 129 -18.09 -5.61 -24.22
CA LEU A 129 -18.31 -4.35 -24.93
C LEU A 129 -16.97 -3.64 -25.16
N ALA A 130 -16.97 -2.54 -25.91
CA ALA A 130 -15.75 -1.85 -26.34
C ALA A 130 -14.84 -1.35 -25.20
N ASN A 131 -15.40 -1.14 -24.01
CA ASN A 131 -14.72 -0.60 -22.84
C ASN A 131 -14.67 -1.59 -21.65
N GLY A 132 -15.09 -2.85 -21.82
CA GLY A 132 -15.04 -3.82 -20.73
C GLY A 132 -16.05 -4.97 -20.81
N GLN A 133 -16.06 -5.79 -19.76
CA GLN A 133 -17.01 -6.88 -19.55
C GLN A 133 -18.15 -6.44 -18.62
N TYR A 134 -19.37 -6.72 -19.04
CA TYR A 134 -20.60 -6.33 -18.36
C TYR A 134 -21.48 -7.53 -18.08
N GLU A 135 -22.10 -7.56 -16.91
CA GLU A 135 -23.28 -8.40 -16.70
C GLU A 135 -24.48 -7.70 -17.33
N VAL A 136 -25.21 -8.46 -18.14
CA VAL A 136 -26.41 -8.01 -18.84
C VAL A 136 -27.61 -8.72 -18.25
N ILE A 137 -28.63 -7.97 -17.85
CA ILE A 137 -29.94 -8.52 -17.51
C ILE A 137 -30.99 -7.86 -18.39
N ARG A 138 -31.71 -8.68 -19.14
CA ARG A 138 -32.84 -8.25 -19.98
C ARG A 138 -34.15 -8.71 -19.34
N LYS A 139 -35.04 -7.77 -19.06
CA LYS A 139 -36.39 -8.06 -18.57
C LYS A 139 -37.43 -7.40 -19.46
N LYS A 140 -38.41 -8.19 -19.91
CA LYS A 140 -39.62 -7.67 -20.55
C LYS A 140 -40.63 -7.28 -19.49
N ILE A 141 -41.22 -6.10 -19.63
CA ILE A 141 -42.17 -5.51 -18.70
C ILE A 141 -43.35 -4.99 -19.51
N ASN A 142 -44.56 -5.38 -19.14
CA ASN A 142 -45.76 -4.85 -19.76
C ASN A 142 -46.28 -3.71 -18.88
N TYR A 143 -46.33 -2.50 -19.41
CA TYR A 143 -46.79 -1.32 -18.68
C TYR A 143 -47.78 -0.53 -19.53
N GLN A 144 -49.00 -0.32 -19.02
CA GLN A 144 -50.07 0.42 -19.73
C GLN A 144 -50.28 -0.03 -21.19
N ASN A 145 -50.29 -1.35 -21.43
CA ASN A 145 -50.43 -1.96 -22.76
C ASN A 145 -49.24 -1.73 -23.73
N ARG A 146 -48.11 -1.23 -23.24
CA ARG A 146 -46.82 -1.12 -23.95
C ARG A 146 -45.90 -2.27 -23.54
N SER A 147 -45.20 -2.86 -24.52
CA SER A 147 -44.14 -3.85 -24.28
C SER A 147 -42.82 -3.12 -24.11
N LEU A 148 -42.30 -3.12 -22.90
CA LEU A 148 -41.04 -2.48 -22.55
C LEU A 148 -39.95 -3.52 -22.33
N ILE A 149 -38.72 -3.16 -22.70
CA ILE A 149 -37.52 -3.92 -22.39
C ILE A 149 -36.66 -3.07 -21.46
N ALA A 150 -36.51 -3.52 -20.23
CA ALA A 150 -35.51 -2.99 -19.31
C ALA A 150 -34.21 -3.75 -19.48
N LEU A 151 -33.17 -3.03 -19.89
CA LEU A 151 -31.82 -3.53 -20.02
C LEU A 151 -30.96 -2.98 -18.88
N TYR A 152 -30.37 -3.90 -18.14
CA TYR A 152 -29.39 -3.63 -17.09
C TYR A 152 -28.00 -3.99 -17.58
N LEU A 153 -27.04 -3.10 -17.33
CA LEU A 153 -25.63 -3.29 -17.60
C LEU A 153 -24.82 -2.96 -16.34
N LEU A 154 -24.25 -3.98 -15.70
CA LEU A 154 -23.31 -3.79 -14.59
C LEU A 154 -21.89 -3.96 -15.11
N PRO A 155 -21.04 -2.93 -15.06
CA PRO A 155 -19.64 -3.08 -15.43
C PRO A 155 -18.94 -3.95 -14.38
N ILE A 156 -18.39 -5.09 -14.79
CA ILE A 156 -17.64 -5.99 -13.92
C ILE A 156 -16.16 -5.67 -13.99
N ARG A 157 -15.65 -5.50 -15.22
CA ARG A 157 -14.24 -5.23 -15.48
C ARG A 157 -14.13 -4.24 -16.63
N MET A 158 -13.41 -3.15 -16.42
CA MET A 158 -13.12 -2.17 -17.47
C MET A 158 -11.84 -2.57 -18.20
N GLN A 159 -11.88 -2.47 -19.53
CA GLN A 159 -10.77 -2.78 -20.42
C GLN A 159 -10.70 -1.73 -21.53
N TYR A 160 -9.70 -0.87 -21.44
CA TYR A 160 -9.38 0.19 -22.36
C TYR A 160 -8.10 -0.14 -23.12
N VAL A 161 -8.05 0.25 -24.39
CA VAL A 161 -6.85 0.09 -25.25
C VAL A 161 -5.71 1.01 -24.80
N LEU A 162 -6.05 2.21 -24.31
CA LEU A 162 -5.10 3.20 -23.82
C LEU A 162 -5.34 3.43 -22.32
N GLU A 163 -4.36 3.04 -21.51
CA GLU A 163 -4.37 3.31 -20.07
C GLU A 163 -3.84 4.71 -19.77
N SER A 164 -4.45 5.39 -18.81
CA SER A 164 -4.02 6.69 -18.30
C SER A 164 -4.25 6.77 -16.79
N GLN A 165 -3.85 7.88 -16.17
CA GLN A 165 -4.16 8.12 -14.77
C GLN A 165 -5.67 8.16 -14.46
N TYR A 166 -6.52 8.43 -15.47
CA TYR A 166 -7.97 8.49 -15.33
C TYR A 166 -8.68 7.21 -15.83
N LEU A 167 -8.07 6.48 -16.77
CA LEU A 167 -8.61 5.26 -17.37
C LEU A 167 -7.68 4.11 -17.04
N LYS A 168 -8.04 3.34 -16.01
CA LYS A 168 -7.30 2.15 -15.60
C LYS A 168 -8.11 0.90 -15.90
N ASN A 169 -7.42 -0.13 -16.36
CA ASN A 169 -7.99 -1.44 -16.52
C ASN A 169 -8.16 -2.11 -15.15
N GLY A 170 -9.22 -2.89 -14.99
CA GLY A 170 -9.44 -3.66 -13.77
C GLY A 170 -10.90 -3.87 -13.40
N PHE A 171 -11.11 -4.65 -12.34
CA PHE A 171 -12.44 -4.90 -11.80
C PHE A 171 -13.03 -3.66 -11.14
N VAL A 172 -14.28 -3.34 -11.45
CA VAL A 172 -14.97 -2.18 -10.89
C VAL A 172 -15.15 -2.35 -9.38
N ASN A 173 -14.84 -1.29 -8.62
CA ASN A 173 -14.78 -1.28 -7.15
C ASN A 173 -13.78 -2.30 -6.54
N HIS A 174 -12.92 -2.92 -7.35
CA HIS A 174 -12.02 -4.01 -6.93
C HIS A 174 -10.68 -3.98 -7.69
N SER A 175 -10.04 -2.81 -7.83
CA SER A 175 -8.88 -2.62 -8.71
C SER A 175 -7.71 -3.58 -8.43
N PHE A 176 -7.48 -3.94 -7.16
CA PHE A 176 -6.45 -4.89 -6.72
C PHE A 176 -6.69 -6.33 -7.20
N VAL A 177 -7.93 -6.70 -7.54
CA VAL A 177 -8.23 -8.05 -8.05
C VAL A 177 -7.61 -8.29 -9.42
N GLU A 178 -7.46 -7.23 -10.22
CA GLU A 178 -6.85 -7.33 -11.55
C GLU A 178 -5.37 -7.77 -11.48
N GLU A 179 -4.65 -7.48 -10.40
CA GLU A 179 -3.25 -7.87 -10.26
C GLU A 179 -3.12 -9.40 -10.10
N ASP A 180 -4.00 -9.99 -9.30
CA ASP A 180 -3.89 -11.39 -8.88
C ASP A 180 -4.78 -12.35 -9.66
N TYR A 181 -5.87 -11.88 -10.26
CA TYR A 181 -6.89 -12.72 -10.89
C TYR A 181 -7.26 -12.24 -12.29
N ALA A 182 -7.45 -13.21 -13.19
CA ALA A 182 -8.02 -12.99 -14.50
C ALA A 182 -9.50 -13.43 -14.51
N LEU A 183 -10.34 -12.63 -15.17
CA LEU A 183 -11.68 -13.04 -15.57
C LEU A 183 -11.57 -13.98 -16.76
N VAL A 184 -12.06 -15.21 -16.62
CA VAL A 184 -12.10 -16.23 -17.67
C VAL A 184 -13.48 -16.84 -17.81
N PHE A 185 -13.79 -17.36 -18.99
CA PHE A 185 -15.07 -18.04 -19.25
C PHE A 185 -14.94 -19.57 -19.23
N ASN A 186 -13.72 -20.09 -19.13
CA ASN A 186 -13.46 -21.51 -18.97
C ASN A 186 -13.71 -21.92 -17.52
N GLU A 187 -14.20 -23.14 -17.30
CA GLU A 187 -14.49 -23.63 -15.95
C GLU A 187 -13.23 -23.67 -15.07
N THR A 188 -13.33 -23.09 -13.88
CA THR A 188 -12.32 -23.15 -12.81
C THR A 188 -13.00 -23.45 -11.47
N ASP A 189 -12.20 -23.70 -10.43
CA ASP A 189 -12.69 -23.91 -9.06
C ASP A 189 -13.35 -22.66 -8.44
N TYR A 190 -13.28 -21.51 -9.11
CA TYR A 190 -13.70 -20.21 -8.58
C TYR A 190 -14.79 -19.56 -9.46
N PRO A 191 -16.01 -20.14 -9.52
CA PRO A 191 -17.13 -19.54 -10.24
C PRO A 191 -17.62 -18.28 -9.51
N VAL A 192 -17.97 -17.25 -10.28
CA VAL A 192 -18.72 -16.09 -9.80
C VAL A 192 -20.14 -16.21 -10.30
N LYS A 193 -21.09 -16.28 -9.37
CA LYS A 193 -22.49 -16.53 -9.66
C LYS A 193 -23.36 -15.30 -9.42
N SER A 194 -24.35 -15.17 -10.26
CA SER A 194 -25.46 -14.25 -10.06
C SER A 194 -26.34 -14.69 -8.87
N ILE A 195 -27.21 -13.81 -8.36
CA ILE A 195 -28.14 -14.08 -7.24
C ILE A 195 -29.06 -15.27 -7.50
N LYS A 196 -29.30 -15.62 -8.78
CA LYS A 196 -30.09 -16.78 -9.20
C LYS A 196 -29.29 -18.09 -9.27
N GLY A 197 -28.00 -18.05 -8.95
CA GLY A 197 -27.10 -19.21 -9.00
C GLY A 197 -26.54 -19.52 -10.38
N THR A 198 -26.86 -18.73 -11.41
CA THR A 198 -26.27 -18.87 -12.75
C THR A 198 -24.82 -18.40 -12.73
N THR A 199 -23.89 -19.24 -13.19
CA THR A 199 -22.48 -18.88 -13.30
C THR A 199 -22.30 -17.87 -14.43
N LEU A 200 -21.70 -16.73 -14.10
CA LEU A 200 -21.48 -15.63 -15.06
C LEU A 200 -20.10 -15.73 -15.72
N PHE A 201 -19.09 -15.98 -14.89
CA PHE A 201 -17.70 -16.13 -15.29
C PHE A 201 -16.93 -16.84 -14.16
N TYR A 202 -15.66 -17.13 -14.41
CA TYR A 202 -14.75 -17.77 -13.49
C TYR A 202 -13.56 -16.86 -13.22
N LEU A 203 -12.99 -16.98 -12.03
CA LEU A 203 -11.71 -16.37 -11.71
C LEU A 203 -10.59 -17.39 -11.88
N GLN A 204 -9.49 -16.94 -12.47
CA GLN A 204 -8.26 -17.70 -12.58
C GLN A 204 -7.11 -16.90 -11.93
N PRO A 205 -6.44 -17.43 -10.89
CA PRO A 205 -5.25 -16.79 -10.35
C PRO A 205 -4.16 -16.66 -11.44
N LYS A 206 -3.61 -15.46 -11.61
CA LYS A 206 -2.59 -15.17 -12.65
C LYS A 206 -1.24 -15.83 -12.37
N THR A 207 -0.92 -16.13 -11.10
CA THR A 207 0.27 -16.92 -10.72
C THR A 207 0.03 -17.79 -9.48
N VAL A 208 0.78 -18.90 -9.35
CA VAL A 208 0.77 -19.83 -8.19
C VAL A 208 1.45 -19.23 -6.95
N VAL A 209 2.15 -18.10 -7.11
CA VAL A 209 2.72 -17.37 -5.98
C VAL A 209 1.62 -16.47 -5.47
N VAL A 210 0.99 -16.86 -4.36
CA VAL A 210 0.15 -15.99 -3.55
C VAL A 210 0.93 -14.69 -3.38
N HIS A 211 0.57 -13.64 -4.11
CA HIS A 211 1.01 -12.31 -3.77
C HIS A 211 0.50 -12.12 -2.35
N HIS A 212 1.41 -12.08 -1.38
CA HIS A 212 1.07 -11.69 -0.03
C HIS A 212 0.52 -10.29 -0.15
N SER A 213 -0.79 -10.16 -0.25
CA SER A 213 -1.47 -8.89 -0.32
C SER A 213 -1.01 -8.12 0.91
N ASN A 214 -0.21 -7.09 0.69
CA ASN A 214 0.33 -6.29 1.76
C ASN A 214 -0.75 -5.31 2.18
N ASP A 215 -1.74 -5.81 2.92
CA ASP A 215 -2.70 -4.95 3.57
C ASP A 215 -1.92 -3.96 4.44
N TRP A 216 -2.19 -2.67 4.28
CA TRP A 216 -1.64 -1.59 5.09
C TRP A 216 -1.65 -1.92 6.58
N PHE A 217 -2.71 -2.60 7.06
CA PHE A 217 -2.81 -3.05 8.45
C PHE A 217 -1.73 -4.07 8.83
N THR A 218 -1.45 -5.04 7.95
CA THR A 218 -0.37 -6.02 8.14
C THR A 218 0.99 -5.34 8.22
N ILE A 219 1.23 -4.34 7.37
CA ILE A 219 2.47 -3.55 7.35
C ILE A 219 2.63 -2.78 8.66
N LEU A 220 1.58 -2.09 9.09
CA LEU A 220 1.56 -1.32 10.32
C LEU A 220 1.95 -2.18 11.53
N LEU A 221 1.38 -3.39 11.64
CA LEU A 221 1.71 -4.33 12.71
C LEU A 221 3.19 -4.75 12.68
N ARG A 222 3.76 -5.02 11.49
CA ARG A 222 5.19 -5.39 11.35
C ARG A 222 6.10 -4.23 11.71
N VAL A 223 5.75 -3.01 11.31
CA VAL A 223 6.49 -1.79 11.65
C VAL A 223 6.49 -1.55 13.16
N LEU A 224 5.32 -1.65 13.80
CA LEU A 224 5.21 -1.53 15.27
C LEU A 224 5.99 -2.63 16.00
N GLY A 225 5.89 -3.89 15.56
CA GLY A 225 6.66 -5.00 16.12
C GLY A 225 8.18 -4.80 15.99
N THR A 226 8.62 -4.25 14.86
CA THR A 226 10.02 -3.88 14.62
C THR A 226 10.47 -2.78 15.59
N PHE A 227 9.67 -1.72 15.78
CA PHE A 227 9.98 -0.66 16.74
C PHE A 227 10.07 -1.17 18.19
N LEU A 228 9.16 -2.04 18.62
CA LEU A 228 9.23 -2.64 19.96
C LEU A 228 10.50 -3.48 20.14
N THR A 229 10.88 -4.24 19.12
CA THR A 229 12.12 -5.03 19.12
C THR A 229 13.36 -4.14 19.22
N LEU A 230 13.43 -3.09 18.40
CA LEU A 230 14.51 -2.11 18.43
C LEU A 230 14.57 -1.38 19.78
N PHE A 231 13.44 -1.03 20.37
CA PHE A 231 13.39 -0.41 21.70
C PHE A 231 13.86 -1.36 22.81
N PHE A 232 13.53 -2.65 22.73
CA PHE A 232 14.09 -3.65 23.63
C PHE A 232 15.62 -3.66 23.57
N PHE A 233 16.19 -3.79 22.38
CA PHE A 233 17.64 -3.78 22.20
C PHE A 233 18.30 -2.47 22.62
N HIS A 234 17.64 -1.34 22.42
CA HIS A 234 18.09 -0.05 22.95
C HIS A 234 18.21 -0.08 24.48
N ASN A 235 17.23 -0.66 25.18
CA ASN A 235 17.31 -0.84 26.63
C ASN A 235 18.43 -1.81 27.04
N VAL A 236 18.68 -2.87 26.27
CA VAL A 236 19.84 -3.76 26.48
C VAL A 236 21.15 -2.98 26.33
N ALA A 237 21.28 -2.14 25.30
CA ALA A 237 22.45 -1.29 25.09
C ALA A 237 22.67 -0.32 26.26
N ILE A 238 21.61 0.28 26.81
CA ILE A 238 21.69 1.10 28.04
C ILE A 238 22.18 0.26 29.21
N ALA A 239 21.66 -0.95 29.40
CA ALA A 239 22.05 -1.81 30.52
C ALA A 239 23.53 -2.23 30.42
N ILE A 240 24.00 -2.56 29.20
CA ILE A 240 25.42 -2.85 28.92
C ILE A 240 26.26 -1.61 29.21
N SER A 241 25.85 -0.45 28.70
CA SER A 241 26.51 0.84 28.93
C SER A 241 26.71 1.13 30.42
N ARG A 242 25.67 0.91 31.24
CA ARG A 242 25.73 1.12 32.70
C ARG A 242 26.65 0.15 33.43
N ARG A 243 26.77 -1.08 32.93
CA ARG A 243 27.52 -2.15 33.61
C ARG A 243 28.99 -2.22 33.21
N TYR A 244 29.26 -2.05 31.92
CA TYR A 244 30.56 -2.28 31.30
C TYR A 244 31.17 -1.00 30.69
N GLY A 245 30.48 0.14 30.81
CA GLY A 245 30.93 1.45 30.34
C GLY A 245 30.33 1.87 28.99
N ALA A 246 30.32 3.17 28.72
CA ALA A 246 29.67 3.78 27.55
C ALA A 246 30.15 3.19 26.23
N LEU A 247 31.46 2.98 26.08
CA LEU A 247 32.06 2.41 24.87
C LEU A 247 31.48 1.02 24.55
N SER A 248 31.28 0.17 25.56
CA SER A 248 30.73 -1.18 25.38
C SER A 248 29.27 -1.15 24.92
N GLY A 249 28.45 -0.25 25.49
CA GLY A 249 27.05 -0.10 25.10
C GLY A 249 26.89 0.49 23.70
N VAL A 250 27.72 1.48 23.35
CA VAL A 250 27.75 2.07 22.00
C VAL A 250 28.21 1.05 20.97
N SER A 251 29.29 0.31 21.26
CA SER A 251 29.81 -0.74 20.36
C SER A 251 28.77 -1.84 20.14
N PHE A 252 28.06 -2.26 21.19
CA PHE A 252 26.95 -3.21 21.07
C PHE A 252 25.83 -2.67 20.16
N MET A 253 25.42 -1.41 20.34
CA MET A 253 24.39 -0.79 19.51
C MET A 253 24.80 -0.72 18.03
N VAL A 254 26.04 -0.29 17.75
CA VAL A 254 26.59 -0.22 16.39
C VAL A 254 26.63 -1.61 15.76
N ALA A 255 27.18 -2.59 16.46
CA ALA A 255 27.28 -3.96 15.97
C ALA A 255 25.90 -4.56 15.67
N LEU A 256 24.93 -4.38 16.57
CA LEU A 256 23.56 -4.84 16.39
C LEU A 256 22.92 -4.22 15.14
N LEU A 257 23.00 -2.90 14.98
CA LEU A 257 22.39 -2.22 13.85
C LEU A 257 23.05 -2.61 12.52
N LEU A 258 24.37 -2.80 12.49
CA LEU A 258 25.08 -3.31 11.32
C LEU A 258 24.64 -4.73 10.96
N ILE A 259 24.48 -5.62 11.95
CA ILE A 259 23.99 -6.99 11.72
C ILE A 259 22.57 -6.99 11.19
N LEU A 260 21.67 -6.21 11.81
CA LEU A 260 20.28 -6.09 11.36
C LEU A 260 20.21 -5.50 9.95
N ARG A 261 21.02 -4.47 9.67
CA ARG A 261 21.03 -3.83 8.35
C ARG A 261 21.60 -4.74 7.27
N THR A 262 22.71 -5.42 7.56
CA THR A 262 23.31 -6.39 6.63
C THR A 262 22.33 -7.54 6.36
N SER A 263 21.71 -8.09 7.41
CA SER A 263 20.68 -9.12 7.29
C SER A 263 19.50 -8.65 6.43
N SER A 264 19.07 -7.39 6.54
CA SER A 264 17.97 -6.84 5.73
C SER A 264 18.25 -6.83 4.22
N TYR A 265 19.52 -6.88 3.80
CA TYR A 265 19.86 -6.97 2.37
C TYR A 265 19.85 -8.40 1.83
N PHE A 266 20.06 -9.41 2.68
CA PHE A 266 20.14 -10.83 2.29
C PHE A 266 18.85 -11.60 2.54
N PHE A 267 18.11 -11.25 3.60
CA PHE A 267 16.88 -11.94 3.99
C PHE A 267 15.65 -11.12 3.61
N PRO A 268 14.71 -11.68 2.82
CA PRO A 268 13.43 -11.03 2.50
C PRO A 268 12.44 -11.01 3.67
N VAL A 269 12.76 -11.66 4.80
CA VAL A 269 11.94 -11.78 6.01
C VAL A 269 12.54 -10.86 7.09
N PRO A 270 11.75 -10.06 7.85
CA PRO A 270 10.29 -10.12 8.03
C PRO A 270 9.45 -9.23 7.10
N ALA A 271 10.09 -8.38 6.29
CA ALA A 271 9.40 -7.55 5.32
C ALA A 271 10.23 -7.46 4.03
N ASN A 272 9.62 -7.83 2.91
CA ASN A 272 10.25 -7.68 1.60
C ASN A 272 10.15 -6.22 1.17
N PHE A 273 11.02 -5.37 1.72
CA PHE A 273 10.96 -3.92 1.53
C PHE A 273 10.99 -3.49 0.04
N ARG A 274 11.57 -4.32 -0.84
CA ARG A 274 11.69 -4.07 -2.29
C ARG A 274 10.35 -4.01 -3.03
N GLN A 275 9.26 -4.46 -2.43
CA GLN A 275 7.94 -4.40 -3.04
C GLN A 275 7.28 -3.01 -2.96
N TYR A 276 7.84 -2.08 -2.17
CA TYR A 276 7.28 -0.74 -2.00
C TYR A 276 8.00 0.26 -2.89
N GLU A 277 7.25 1.23 -3.45
CA GLU A 277 7.78 2.31 -4.29
C GLU A 277 8.93 3.08 -3.61
N LEU A 278 8.90 3.24 -2.29
CA LEU A 278 9.97 3.92 -1.54
C LEU A 278 11.33 3.22 -1.68
N PHE A 279 11.32 1.90 -1.94
CA PHE A 279 12.52 1.09 -2.15
C PHE A 279 12.82 0.85 -3.64
N ASP A 280 12.09 1.51 -4.54
CA ASP A 280 12.35 1.50 -5.98
C ASP A 280 13.59 2.35 -6.29
N PRO A 281 14.63 1.78 -6.93
CA PRO A 281 15.82 2.52 -7.34
C PRO A 281 15.56 3.62 -8.38
N VAL A 282 14.42 3.61 -9.09
CA VAL A 282 14.08 4.62 -10.10
C VAL A 282 13.91 6.02 -9.48
N ILE A 283 13.36 6.09 -8.27
CA ILE A 283 13.13 7.36 -7.56
C ILE A 283 14.47 7.95 -7.05
N TYR A 284 15.33 7.08 -6.54
CA TYR A 284 16.66 7.43 -6.04
C TYR A 284 17.54 6.17 -5.99
N GLY A 285 18.73 6.21 -6.60
CA GLY A 285 19.69 5.12 -6.54
C GLY A 285 21.12 5.63 -6.67
N SER A 286 21.81 5.86 -5.55
CA SER A 286 23.15 6.46 -5.57
C SER A 286 24.30 5.48 -5.33
N SER A 287 24.09 4.40 -4.59
CA SER A 287 25.18 3.47 -4.21
C SER A 287 24.70 2.08 -3.80
N LEU A 288 25.65 1.14 -3.70
CA LEU A 288 25.42 -0.23 -3.21
C LEU A 288 24.81 -0.31 -1.80
N VAL A 289 25.04 0.73 -0.97
CA VAL A 289 24.56 0.83 0.43
C VAL A 289 23.23 1.59 0.52
N SER A 290 23.02 2.61 -0.33
CA SER A 290 21.78 3.38 -0.43
C SER A 290 21.18 3.19 -1.82
N ARG A 291 20.63 1.99 -2.05
CA ARG A 291 20.09 1.58 -3.36
C ARG A 291 18.75 2.23 -3.69
N SER A 292 18.09 2.77 -2.68
CA SER A 292 16.75 3.36 -2.74
C SER A 292 16.61 4.52 -1.76
N LEU A 293 15.57 5.35 -1.93
CA LEU A 293 15.26 6.43 -1.00
C LEU A 293 14.94 5.88 0.41
N GLY A 294 14.21 4.77 0.48
CA GLY A 294 13.89 4.08 1.73
C GLY A 294 15.13 3.58 2.44
N ASP A 295 16.09 3.03 1.70
CA ASP A 295 17.37 2.61 2.27
C ASP A 295 18.14 3.78 2.87
N LEU A 296 18.16 4.91 2.17
CA LEU A 296 18.81 6.13 2.62
C LEU A 296 18.15 6.70 3.88
N LEU A 297 16.81 6.70 3.92
CA LEU A 297 16.02 7.14 5.07
C LEU A 297 16.33 6.32 6.32
N ILE A 298 16.30 4.99 6.21
CA ILE A 298 16.64 4.09 7.30
C ILE A 298 18.07 4.33 7.76
N ASN A 299 19.03 4.39 6.84
CA ASN A 299 20.44 4.62 7.17
C ASN A 299 20.64 5.96 7.92
N SER A 300 19.96 7.02 7.49
CA SER A 300 20.05 8.36 8.07
C SER A 300 19.44 8.43 9.47
N ILE A 301 18.28 7.80 9.69
CA ILE A 301 17.64 7.71 11.01
C ILE A 301 18.49 6.88 11.96
N LEU A 302 18.99 5.72 11.52
CA LEU A 302 19.84 4.86 12.35
C LEU A 302 21.17 5.56 12.71
N PHE A 303 21.78 6.28 11.77
CA PHE A 303 22.96 7.09 12.02
C PHE A 303 22.70 8.14 13.12
N LEU A 304 21.65 8.96 12.96
CA LEU A 304 21.27 9.95 13.96
C LEU A 304 21.01 9.30 15.33
N TRP A 305 20.33 8.16 15.35
CA TRP A 305 20.01 7.46 16.58
C TRP A 305 21.26 6.96 17.33
N VAL A 306 22.22 6.36 16.61
CA VAL A 306 23.49 5.91 17.18
C VAL A 306 24.29 7.08 17.74
N VAL A 307 24.39 8.17 16.99
CA VAL A 307 25.16 9.35 17.41
C VAL A 307 24.54 9.97 18.67
N LEU A 308 23.21 10.13 18.71
CA LEU A 308 22.51 10.63 19.90
C LEU A 308 22.69 9.69 21.09
N PHE A 309 22.57 8.38 20.87
CA PHE A 309 22.80 7.39 21.92
C PHE A 309 24.21 7.50 22.48
N ALA A 310 25.23 7.54 21.60
CA ALA A 310 26.62 7.68 22.00
C ALA A 310 26.85 8.95 22.82
N ARG A 311 26.42 10.11 22.32
CA ARG A 311 26.54 11.39 23.05
C ARG A 311 25.93 11.33 24.44
N ILE A 312 24.72 10.77 24.57
CA ILE A 312 24.04 10.66 25.87
C ILE A 312 24.79 9.73 26.81
N GLN A 313 25.26 8.57 26.34
CA GLN A 313 25.96 7.61 27.20
C GLN A 313 27.34 8.11 27.64
N PHE A 314 28.12 8.69 26.73
CA PHE A 314 29.44 9.26 27.07
C PHE A 314 29.31 10.45 28.02
N SER A 315 28.35 11.35 27.78
CA SER A 315 28.11 12.51 28.66
C SER A 315 27.69 12.10 30.06
N LYS A 316 26.81 11.09 30.21
CA LYS A 316 26.33 10.63 31.53
C LYS A 316 27.41 9.98 32.39
N GLN A 317 28.41 9.38 31.77
CA GLN A 317 29.45 8.63 32.49
C GLN A 317 30.72 9.46 32.72
N GLY A 318 30.80 10.69 32.19
CA GLY A 318 31.95 11.57 32.39
C GLY A 318 33.27 10.98 31.92
N VAL A 319 33.24 10.06 30.94
CA VAL A 319 34.42 9.34 30.46
C VAL A 319 35.12 10.22 29.44
N TYR A 320 36.18 10.92 29.87
CA TYR A 320 37.14 11.57 28.99
C TYR A 320 38.42 10.73 29.02
N PRO A 321 38.92 10.23 27.88
CA PRO A 321 40.16 9.47 27.86
C PRO A 321 41.32 10.39 28.25
N VAL A 322 41.84 10.25 29.48
CA VAL A 322 43.03 10.99 29.92
C VAL A 322 44.26 10.32 29.33
N ILE A 323 44.70 10.79 28.17
CA ILE A 323 45.93 10.32 27.52
C ILE A 323 47.11 11.08 28.13
N THR A 324 47.91 10.39 28.94
CA THR A 324 49.03 11.00 29.69
C THR A 324 50.28 11.24 28.84
N LYS A 325 50.46 10.53 27.72
CA LYS A 325 51.63 10.66 26.84
C LYS A 325 51.37 11.62 25.68
N ALA A 326 52.25 12.61 25.49
CA ALA A 326 52.10 13.67 24.48
C ALA A 326 52.03 13.13 23.02
N ILE A 327 52.81 12.09 22.70
CA ILE A 327 52.82 11.46 21.37
C ILE A 327 51.47 10.80 21.08
N TRP A 328 50.93 10.06 22.05
CA TRP A 328 49.62 9.42 21.91
C TRP A 328 48.48 10.44 21.81
N ARG A 329 48.60 11.58 22.51
CA ARG A 329 47.65 12.68 22.39
C ARG A 329 47.64 13.23 20.95
N GLN A 330 48.81 13.47 20.35
CA GLN A 330 48.90 13.93 18.96
C GLN A 330 48.33 12.91 17.97
N VAL A 331 48.65 11.62 18.13
CA VAL A 331 48.12 10.55 17.28
C VAL A 331 46.60 10.47 17.37
N VAL A 332 46.04 10.54 18.58
CA VAL A 332 44.58 10.51 18.78
C VAL A 332 43.92 11.77 18.20
N SER A 333 44.51 12.96 18.37
CA SER A 333 43.99 14.18 17.75
C SER A 333 44.00 14.09 16.22
N ILE A 334 45.07 13.62 15.60
CA ILE A 334 45.14 13.43 14.13
C ILE A 334 44.10 12.41 13.67
N ALA A 335 43.95 11.30 14.39
CA ALA A 335 42.95 10.28 14.07
C ALA A 335 41.52 10.83 14.18
N LEU A 336 41.20 11.59 15.24
CA LEU A 336 39.90 12.24 15.42
C LEU A 336 39.63 13.27 14.31
N SER A 337 40.62 14.08 13.94
CA SER A 337 40.50 15.02 12.82
C SER A 337 40.24 14.30 11.49
N ALA A 338 40.93 13.18 11.23
CA ALA A 338 40.69 12.37 10.04
C ALA A 338 39.27 11.77 10.03
N VAL A 339 38.79 11.27 11.18
CA VAL A 339 37.42 10.75 11.33
C VAL A 339 36.37 11.84 11.06
N ILE A 340 36.57 13.05 11.59
CA ILE A 340 35.68 14.18 11.30
C ILE A 340 35.69 14.50 9.81
N LEU A 341 36.87 14.60 9.18
CA LEU A 341 36.99 14.88 7.75
C LEU A 341 36.27 13.83 6.89
N ILE A 342 36.44 12.54 7.19
CA ILE A 342 35.73 11.46 6.50
C ILE A 342 34.22 11.58 6.69
N ALA A 343 33.75 11.86 7.92
CA ALA A 343 32.34 12.07 8.19
C ALA A 343 31.76 13.25 7.40
N THR A 344 32.51 14.37 7.30
CA THR A 344 32.12 15.54 6.50
C THR A 344 31.96 15.18 5.02
N LEU A 345 32.93 14.45 4.45
CA LEU A 345 32.88 14.03 3.05
C LEU A 345 31.72 13.08 2.79
N LEU A 346 31.48 12.12 3.69
CA LEU A 346 30.36 11.18 3.57
C LEU A 346 28.99 11.88 3.67
N SER A 347 28.81 12.75 4.66
CA SER A 347 27.57 13.53 4.80
C SER A 347 27.34 14.45 3.61
N GLY A 348 28.38 15.14 3.12
CA GLY A 348 28.30 15.97 1.93
C GLY A 348 27.96 15.17 0.67
N HIS A 349 28.54 13.99 0.51
CA HIS A 349 28.23 13.09 -0.61
C HIS A 349 26.77 12.65 -0.58
N VAL A 350 26.23 12.26 0.59
CA VAL A 350 24.83 11.87 0.74
C VAL A 350 23.87 13.01 0.41
N ILE A 351 24.16 14.23 0.89
CA ILE A 351 23.33 15.40 0.61
C ILE A 351 23.38 15.72 -0.90
N ARG A 352 24.58 15.72 -1.49
CA ARG A 352 24.75 15.95 -2.94
C ARG A 352 24.00 14.91 -3.76
N SER A 353 24.14 13.63 -3.45
CA SER A 353 23.49 12.57 -4.23
C SER A 353 21.97 12.65 -4.12
N LEU A 354 21.44 13.00 -2.95
CA LEU A 354 20.00 13.18 -2.78
C LEU A 354 19.46 14.33 -3.64
N VAL A 355 20.19 15.43 -3.76
CA VAL A 355 19.73 16.60 -4.54
C VAL A 355 20.01 16.44 -6.04
N ALA A 356 21.17 15.89 -6.42
CA ALA A 356 21.62 15.84 -7.81
C ALA A 356 21.20 14.57 -8.55
N ASP A 357 21.12 13.42 -7.86
CA ASP A 357 20.92 12.11 -8.49
C ASP A 357 19.51 11.55 -8.27
N SER A 358 18.61 12.29 -7.59
CA SER A 358 17.21 11.89 -7.38
C SER A 358 16.26 12.57 -8.36
N GLN A 359 15.14 11.92 -8.67
CA GLN A 359 14.03 12.54 -9.42
C GLN A 359 13.11 13.37 -8.51
N ILE A 360 13.52 13.64 -7.27
CA ILE A 360 12.68 14.28 -6.26
C ILE A 360 12.79 15.80 -6.41
N SER A 361 11.65 16.48 -6.57
CA SER A 361 11.63 17.94 -6.55
C SER A 361 11.89 18.44 -5.13
N PHE A 362 12.93 19.25 -4.97
CA PHE A 362 13.22 20.03 -3.76
C PHE A 362 12.90 21.53 -3.93
N ASP A 363 12.20 21.89 -5.00
CA ASP A 363 11.85 23.27 -5.30
C ASP A 363 10.68 23.76 -4.42
N VAL A 364 11.03 24.49 -3.37
CA VAL A 364 10.07 25.07 -2.42
C VAL A 364 9.28 26.24 -3.04
N THR A 365 9.76 26.82 -4.15
CA THR A 365 9.02 27.88 -4.85
C THR A 365 7.85 27.33 -5.66
N SER A 366 7.97 26.09 -6.14
CA SER A 366 6.90 25.34 -6.80
C SER A 366 6.23 24.38 -5.82
N PHE A 367 5.40 24.91 -4.92
CA PHE A 367 4.72 24.13 -3.87
C PHE A 367 3.93 22.92 -4.43
N PHE A 368 3.34 23.05 -5.62
CA PHE A 368 2.61 21.96 -6.28
C PHE A 368 3.49 20.81 -6.77
N SER A 369 4.80 21.02 -6.87
CA SER A 369 5.77 19.97 -7.22
C SER A 369 6.21 19.13 -6.03
N LEU A 370 5.91 19.57 -4.80
CA LEU A 370 6.28 18.87 -3.57
C LEU A 370 5.37 17.67 -3.36
N ASN A 371 5.97 16.49 -3.21
CA ASN A 371 5.26 15.25 -2.96
C ASN A 371 5.78 14.57 -1.69
N LEU A 372 5.27 13.37 -1.40
CA LEU A 372 5.69 12.58 -0.24
C LEU A 372 7.21 12.32 -0.25
N TYR A 373 7.80 12.09 -1.42
CA TYR A 373 9.24 11.85 -1.58
C TYR A 373 10.07 13.09 -1.23
N SER A 374 9.60 14.29 -1.56
CA SER A 374 10.22 15.56 -1.15
C SER A 374 10.28 15.68 0.37
N ILE A 375 9.16 15.38 1.06
CA ILE A 375 9.09 15.40 2.53
C ILE A 375 10.08 14.41 3.14
N LEU A 376 10.12 13.18 2.62
CA LEU A 376 11.07 12.15 3.09
C LEU A 376 12.52 12.57 2.82
N GLY A 377 12.80 13.20 1.69
CA GLY A 377 14.10 13.78 1.36
C GLY A 377 14.52 14.87 2.35
N PHE A 378 13.61 15.78 2.72
CA PHE A 378 13.89 16.79 3.75
C PHE A 378 14.18 16.15 5.13
N ILE A 379 13.47 15.09 5.49
CA ILE A 379 13.75 14.32 6.72
C ILE A 379 15.16 13.72 6.67
N VAL A 380 15.56 13.14 5.53
CA VAL A 380 16.93 12.62 5.34
C VAL A 380 17.96 13.73 5.54
N LEU A 381 17.80 14.87 4.86
CA LEU A 381 18.71 16.01 4.97
C LEU A 381 18.83 16.49 6.43
N CYS A 382 17.71 16.56 7.15
CA CYS A 382 17.66 16.91 8.55
C CYS A 382 18.41 15.89 9.42
N CYS A 383 18.15 14.59 9.24
CA CYS A 383 18.80 13.53 10.00
C CYS A 383 20.32 13.50 9.77
N VAL A 384 20.78 13.63 8.52
CA VAL A 384 22.22 13.64 8.19
C VAL A 384 22.89 14.88 8.77
N SER A 385 22.27 16.06 8.62
CA SER A 385 22.82 17.32 9.11
C SER A 385 22.89 17.37 10.64
N LEU A 386 21.80 17.01 11.32
CA LEU A 386 21.78 16.93 12.79
C LEU A 386 22.71 15.83 13.31
N GLY A 387 22.73 14.67 12.65
CA GLY A 387 23.62 13.57 13.02
C GLY A 387 25.08 13.99 12.94
N TYR A 388 25.49 14.64 11.84
CA TYR A 388 26.83 15.18 11.67
C TYR A 388 27.17 16.27 12.71
N PHE A 389 26.24 17.19 12.97
CA PHE A 389 26.44 18.24 13.98
C PHE A 389 26.66 17.65 15.38
N VAL A 390 25.81 16.71 15.79
CA VAL A 390 25.93 16.06 17.10
C VAL A 390 27.20 15.22 17.19
N PHE A 391 27.56 14.52 16.11
CA PHE A 391 28.77 13.69 16.02
C PHE A 391 30.04 14.53 16.14
N SER A 392 30.15 15.60 15.36
CA SER A 392 31.29 16.53 15.41
C SER A 392 31.42 17.20 16.77
N GLN A 393 30.30 17.66 17.36
CA GLN A 393 30.31 18.22 18.72
C GLN A 393 30.79 17.20 19.76
N ALA A 394 30.37 15.94 19.65
CA ALA A 394 30.78 14.88 20.57
C ALA A 394 32.27 14.57 20.47
N LEU A 395 32.82 14.55 19.25
CA LEU A 395 34.25 14.29 19.02
C LEU A 395 35.14 15.47 19.41
N LEU A 396 34.70 16.71 19.19
CA LEU A 396 35.49 17.91 19.53
C LEU A 396 35.58 18.18 21.05
N LYS A 397 34.63 17.64 21.83
CA LYS A 397 34.63 17.74 23.30
C LYS A 397 35.33 16.56 23.99
N ALA A 398 35.67 15.51 23.24
CA ALA A 398 36.43 14.36 23.72
C ALA A 398 37.93 14.66 23.68
#